data_AF-A0AAD8AKY8-F1
#
_entry.id   AF-A0AAD8AKY8-F1
#
_cell.length_a   1.000
_cell.length_b   1.000
_cell.length_c   1.000
_cell.angle_alpha   90.00
_cell.angle_beta   90.00
_cell.angle_gamma   90.00
#
_symmetry.space_group_name_H-M   'P 1'
#
loop_
_entity.id
_entity.type
_entity.pdbx_description
1 polymer ?
#
loop_
_entity_poly.entity_id
_entity_poly.type
_entity_poly.pdbx_seq_one_letter_code
_entity_poly.pdbx_strand_id
1 'polypeptide(L)'
;MSSALFTLPELYRSYKNWVSQNPQVVGDFESLAKWISYFIAGRINSSHVLSELVFSLSNLLVLYNDHIISSSRRLRSVGSGDRLKTWLTVVEYSEVFIEISAKRLWGDKGKWIIVVILQLFKCIGRLKLLFHHKENMVQNPPIPPLQRKKIRDENDPQSEEARIRFNNASFTLKRSGRIVRSVSAAPPPSCRTWRPLKPPNNNVEDDVEDVELDRQSLYAEVMYIIKPVLHLCSMSLHGQKDWKPWLLSLIMDLASIQMYYAQSKQMSRRQQLELSRRTIGLLLYLIRSPFYEHHSRDRLQALLYSMSANLPLVRIICKPIAQYLPQWQDTYFYMWSS
;
A
#
# COMPACT_ATOMS: atom_id res chain seq x y z
N MET A 1 43.75 -1.87 -23.74
CA MET A 1 42.69 -1.70 -22.72
C MET A 1 41.39 -1.43 -23.45
N SER A 2 40.60 -2.48 -23.72
CA SER A 2 39.38 -2.36 -24.52
C SER A 2 38.27 -1.74 -23.69
N SER A 3 38.02 -0.46 -23.91
CA SER A 3 36.81 0.24 -23.46
C SER A 3 35.62 -0.36 -24.19
N ALA A 4 34.93 -1.31 -23.55
CA ALA A 4 33.67 -1.83 -24.06
C ALA A 4 32.64 -0.69 -24.08
N LEU A 5 32.45 -0.09 -25.25
CA LEU A 5 31.32 0.79 -25.54
C LEU A 5 30.07 -0.10 -25.62
N PHE A 6 29.54 -0.50 -24.47
CA PHE A 6 28.28 -1.23 -24.43
C PHE A 6 27.19 -0.37 -25.06
N THR A 7 26.48 -0.94 -26.01
CA THR A 7 25.32 -0.27 -26.60
C THR A 7 24.18 -0.26 -25.57
N LEU A 8 23.37 0.82 -25.53
CA LEU A 8 22.19 0.92 -24.66
C LEU A 8 21.29 -0.34 -24.64
N PRO A 9 20.98 -0.99 -25.78
CA PRO A 9 20.18 -2.22 -25.77
C PRO A 9 20.89 -3.41 -25.10
N GLU A 10 22.22 -3.50 -25.16
CA GLU A 10 22.98 -4.56 -24.49
C GLU A 10 23.00 -4.36 -22.98
N LEU A 11 23.21 -3.12 -22.52
CA LEU A 11 23.11 -2.76 -21.10
C LEU A 11 21.73 -3.11 -20.54
N TYR A 12 20.67 -2.79 -21.28
CA TYR A 12 19.30 -3.10 -20.90
C TYR A 12 19.05 -4.60 -20.75
N ARG A 13 19.51 -5.41 -21.71
CA ARG A 13 19.37 -6.88 -21.66
C ARG A 13 20.17 -7.47 -20.51
N SER A 14 21.40 -6.99 -20.30
CA SER A 14 22.26 -7.41 -19.20
C SER A 14 21.60 -7.10 -17.84
N TYR A 15 21.08 -5.88 -17.68
CA TYR A 15 20.35 -5.48 -16.49
C TYR A 15 19.12 -6.36 -16.23
N LYS A 16 18.28 -6.60 -17.25
CA LYS A 16 17.10 -7.46 -17.14
C LYS A 16 17.46 -8.88 -16.69
N ASN A 17 18.54 -9.44 -17.23
CA ASN A 17 19.02 -10.76 -16.84
C ASN A 17 19.55 -10.76 -15.40
N TRP A 18 20.32 -9.74 -15.01
CA TRP A 18 20.85 -9.62 -13.66
C TRP A 18 19.75 -9.46 -12.59
N VAL A 19 18.75 -8.62 -12.85
CA VAL A 19 17.61 -8.39 -11.93
C VAL A 19 16.78 -9.66 -11.74
N SER A 20 16.55 -10.43 -12.82
CA SER A 20 15.77 -11.67 -12.73
C SER A 20 16.49 -12.78 -11.95
N GLN A 21 17.82 -12.82 -12.04
CA GLN A 21 18.68 -13.75 -11.31
C GLN A 21 18.84 -13.39 -9.83
N ASN A 22 18.92 -12.09 -9.49
CA ASN A 22 19.27 -11.62 -8.13
C ASN A 22 18.18 -10.75 -7.47
N PRO A 23 16.94 -11.24 -7.27
CA PRO A 23 15.84 -10.43 -6.74
C PRO A 23 16.09 -9.89 -5.32
N GLN A 24 16.83 -10.62 -4.48
CA GLN A 24 17.14 -10.19 -3.10
C GLN A 24 18.10 -9.00 -3.09
N VAL A 25 19.20 -9.09 -3.83
CA VAL A 25 20.20 -8.02 -3.95
C VAL A 25 19.57 -6.74 -4.48
N VAL A 26 18.68 -6.87 -5.47
CA VAL A 26 17.89 -5.73 -5.98
C VAL A 26 17.03 -5.10 -4.87
N GLY A 27 16.48 -5.90 -3.95
CA GLY A 27 15.66 -5.42 -2.84
C GLY A 27 16.48 -4.64 -1.81
N ASP A 28 17.73 -5.05 -1.59
CA ASP A 28 18.66 -4.33 -0.71
C ASP A 28 19.03 -2.97 -1.32
N PHE A 29 19.34 -2.93 -2.62
CA PHE A 29 19.61 -1.67 -3.34
C PHE A 29 18.41 -0.72 -3.32
N GLU A 30 17.20 -1.23 -3.52
CA GLU A 30 15.98 -0.43 -3.42
C GLU A 30 15.75 0.12 -2.01
N SER A 31 16.03 -0.69 -0.99
CA SER A 31 15.95 -0.25 0.41
C SER A 31 16.95 0.86 0.69
N LEU A 32 18.18 0.73 0.19
CA LEU A 32 19.19 1.79 0.26
C LEU A 32 18.74 3.06 -0.46
N ALA A 33 18.15 2.95 -1.66
CA ALA A 33 17.61 4.09 -2.40
C ALA A 33 16.52 4.82 -1.60
N LYS A 34 15.63 4.09 -0.91
CA LYS A 34 14.62 4.67 -0.02
C LYS A 34 15.25 5.38 1.18
N TRP A 35 16.28 4.79 1.79
CA TRP A 35 16.99 5.42 2.90
C TRP A 35 17.69 6.71 2.49
N ILE A 36 18.28 6.74 1.29
CA ILE A 36 18.88 7.94 0.71
C ILE A 36 17.82 9.04 0.52
N SER A 37 16.62 8.69 0.05
CA SER A 37 15.50 9.64 -0.06
C SER A 37 15.16 10.29 1.28
N TYR A 38 15.02 9.49 2.35
CA TYR A 38 14.74 10.02 3.69
C TYR A 38 15.88 10.87 4.26
N PHE A 39 17.13 10.48 4.00
CA PHE A 39 18.29 11.25 4.44
C PHE A 39 18.39 12.60 3.72
N ILE A 40 18.11 12.63 2.41
CA ILE A 40 18.06 13.85 1.61
C ILE A 40 16.95 14.78 2.12
N ALA A 41 15.77 14.23 2.42
CA ALA A 41 14.66 15.00 2.97
C ALA A 41 15.00 15.67 4.31
N GLY A 42 15.75 14.98 5.19
CA GLY A 42 16.15 15.54 6.49
C GLY A 42 17.31 16.55 6.45
N ARG A 43 18.25 16.41 5.50
CA ARG A 43 19.47 17.23 5.45
C ARG A 43 19.36 18.43 4.51
N ILE A 44 18.64 18.30 3.39
CA ILE A 44 18.53 19.33 2.35
C ILE A 44 17.16 20.01 2.48
N ASN A 45 17.01 20.79 3.56
CA ASN A 45 15.78 21.54 3.85
C ASN A 45 15.45 22.60 2.77
N SER A 46 16.36 22.88 1.83
CA SER A 46 16.20 23.90 0.79
C SER A 46 15.42 23.45 -0.45
N SER A 47 15.13 22.15 -0.62
CA SER A 47 14.34 21.68 -1.77
C SER A 47 13.44 20.48 -1.45
N HIS A 48 12.29 20.73 -0.83
CA HIS A 48 11.21 19.74 -0.68
C HIS A 48 10.83 19.04 -2.00
N VAL A 49 10.95 19.74 -3.14
CA VAL A 49 10.72 19.16 -4.48
C VAL A 49 11.71 18.03 -4.78
N LEU A 50 12.99 18.21 -4.43
CA LEU A 50 14.04 17.24 -4.76
C LEU A 50 13.92 15.98 -3.92
N SER A 51 13.60 16.11 -2.63
CA SER A 51 13.37 14.94 -1.78
C SER A 51 12.21 14.08 -2.28
N GLU A 52 11.14 14.72 -2.75
CA GLU A 52 9.94 14.07 -3.30
C GLU A 52 10.18 13.49 -4.70
N LEU A 53 11.04 14.14 -5.51
CA LEU A 53 11.52 13.56 -6.76
C LEU A 53 12.29 12.25 -6.50
N VAL A 54 13.25 12.27 -5.57
CA VAL A 54 14.04 11.08 -5.24
C VAL A 54 13.15 9.98 -4.67
N PHE A 55 12.16 10.34 -3.84
CA PHE A 55 11.18 9.41 -3.29
C PHE A 55 10.33 8.75 -4.40
N SER A 56 9.73 9.56 -5.27
CA SER A 56 8.91 9.07 -6.38
C SER A 56 9.73 8.21 -7.35
N LEU A 57 10.93 8.64 -7.71
CA LEU A 57 11.83 7.89 -8.59
C LEU A 57 12.25 6.54 -7.99
N SER A 58 12.52 6.49 -6.68
CA SER A 58 12.83 5.25 -5.97
C SER A 58 11.67 4.27 -6.02
N ASN A 59 10.44 4.72 -5.77
CA ASN A 59 9.25 3.86 -5.84
C ASN A 59 8.94 3.39 -7.27
N LEU A 60 9.15 4.25 -8.27
CA LEU A 60 9.01 3.87 -9.67
C LEU A 60 10.06 2.83 -10.11
N LEU A 61 11.29 2.95 -9.61
CA LEU A 61 12.33 1.96 -9.85
C LEU A 61 11.97 0.59 -9.24
N VAL A 62 11.43 0.58 -8.01
CA VAL A 62 10.92 -0.65 -7.37
C VAL A 62 9.83 -1.28 -8.23
N LEU A 63 8.84 -0.49 -8.66
CA LEU A 63 7.74 -0.95 -9.51
C LEU A 63 8.25 -1.56 -10.82
N TYR A 64 9.25 -0.91 -11.43
CA TYR A 64 9.87 -1.35 -12.67
C TYR A 64 10.62 -2.69 -12.50
N ASN A 65 11.40 -2.82 -11.43
CA ASN A 65 12.11 -4.06 -11.12
C ASN A 65 11.15 -5.20 -10.78
N ASP A 66 10.10 -4.93 -10.02
CA ASP A 66 9.06 -5.91 -9.71
C ASP A 66 8.39 -6.40 -11.00
N HIS A 67 8.12 -5.50 -11.96
CA HIS A 67 7.59 -5.86 -13.27
C HIS A 67 8.55 -6.76 -14.08
N ILE A 68 9.87 -6.49 -14.04
CA ILE A 68 10.87 -7.36 -14.67
C ILE A 68 10.84 -8.76 -14.04
N ILE A 69 10.87 -8.83 -12.71
CA ILE A 69 10.91 -10.09 -11.97
C ILE A 69 9.64 -10.90 -12.24
N SER A 70 8.46 -10.27 -12.14
CA SER A 70 7.18 -10.94 -12.38
C SER A 70 7.05 -11.46 -13.81
N SER A 71 7.53 -10.68 -14.79
CA SER A 71 7.52 -11.07 -16.21
C SER A 71 8.48 -12.23 -16.49
N SER A 72 9.67 -12.23 -15.88
CA SER A 72 10.67 -13.28 -16.08
C SER A 72 10.27 -14.62 -15.48
N ARG A 73 9.59 -14.60 -14.32
CA ARG A 73 9.19 -15.81 -13.57
C ARG A 73 7.76 -16.26 -13.84
N ARG A 74 7.02 -15.55 -14.71
CA ARG A 74 5.59 -15.79 -15.00
C ARG A 74 4.73 -15.84 -13.73
N LEU A 75 5.12 -15.13 -12.68
CA LEU A 75 4.44 -15.10 -11.38
C LEU A 75 3.12 -14.34 -11.41
N ARG A 76 2.88 -13.57 -12.48
CA ARG A 76 1.67 -12.78 -12.67
C ARG A 76 0.99 -13.26 -13.93
N SER A 77 -0.21 -13.82 -13.80
CA SER A 77 -1.12 -13.99 -14.93
C SER A 77 -1.42 -12.60 -15.48
N VAL A 78 -1.24 -12.38 -16.79
CA VAL A 78 -1.57 -11.11 -17.44
C VAL A 78 -3.07 -10.90 -17.31
N GLY A 79 -3.47 -10.13 -16.30
CA GLY A 79 -4.85 -9.83 -16.01
C GLY A 79 -5.38 -8.80 -16.99
N SER A 80 -6.66 -8.90 -17.32
CA SER A 80 -7.35 -7.80 -17.99
C SER A 80 -7.26 -6.57 -17.07
N GLY A 81 -6.56 -5.51 -17.49
CA GLY A 81 -6.42 -4.27 -16.71
C GLY A 81 -5.04 -3.97 -16.13
N ASP A 82 -4.04 -4.84 -16.33
CA ASP A 82 -2.69 -4.64 -15.77
C ASP A 82 -2.02 -3.32 -16.20
N ARG A 83 -2.25 -2.88 -17.45
CA ARG A 83 -1.78 -1.57 -17.95
C ARG A 83 -2.39 -0.43 -17.14
N LEU A 84 -3.68 -0.52 -16.83
CA LEU A 84 -4.40 0.50 -16.07
C LEU A 84 -3.94 0.54 -14.61
N LYS A 85 -3.76 -0.62 -13.98
CA LYS A 85 -3.17 -0.72 -12.63
C LYS A 85 -1.77 -0.12 -12.57
N THR A 86 -0.95 -0.36 -13.59
CA THR A 86 0.41 0.18 -13.69
C THR A 86 0.37 1.70 -13.76
N TRP A 87 -0.44 2.27 -14.66
CA TRP A 87 -0.61 3.72 -14.74
C TRP A 87 -1.14 4.33 -13.46
N LEU A 88 -2.14 3.70 -12.84
CA LEU A 88 -2.73 4.17 -11.59
C LEU A 88 -1.68 4.19 -10.45
N THR A 89 -0.84 3.17 -10.38
CA THR A 89 0.28 3.09 -9.41
C THR A 89 1.37 4.12 -9.69
N VAL A 90 1.71 4.36 -10.97
CA VAL A 90 2.66 5.41 -11.37
C VAL A 90 2.15 6.79 -10.96
N VAL A 91 0.86 7.06 -11.15
CA VAL A 91 0.23 8.31 -10.70
C VAL A 91 0.28 8.45 -9.18
N GLU A 92 0.00 7.38 -8.43
CA GLU A 92 0.05 7.39 -6.96
C GLU A 92 1.47 7.70 -6.44
N TYR A 93 2.51 7.10 -7.01
CA TYR A 93 3.90 7.37 -6.60
C TYR A 93 4.41 8.75 -7.02
N SER A 94 3.86 9.36 -8.06
CA SER A 94 4.28 10.68 -8.55
C SER A 94 3.39 11.84 -8.08
N GLU A 95 2.29 11.55 -7.40
CA GLU A 95 1.28 12.55 -7.00
C GLU A 95 1.87 13.71 -6.19
N VAL A 96 2.54 13.41 -5.08
CA VAL A 96 3.09 14.43 -4.17
C VAL A 96 4.16 15.27 -4.89
N PHE A 97 5.00 14.64 -5.70
CA PHE A 97 6.00 15.33 -6.51
C PHE A 97 5.35 16.29 -7.52
N ILE A 98 4.33 15.83 -8.24
CA ILE A 98 3.58 16.64 -9.21
C ILE A 98 2.87 17.80 -8.50
N GLU A 99 2.28 17.56 -7.34
CA GLU A 99 1.60 18.57 -6.53
C GLU A 99 2.55 19.68 -6.09
N ILE A 100 3.69 19.33 -5.48
CA ILE A 100 4.65 20.31 -4.98
C ILE A 100 5.30 21.05 -6.15
N SER A 101 5.54 20.37 -7.27
CA SER A 101 6.00 20.99 -8.52
C SER A 101 4.98 22.00 -9.06
N ALA A 102 3.69 21.64 -9.08
CA ALA A 102 2.62 22.52 -9.52
C ALA A 102 2.48 23.75 -8.60
N LYS A 103 2.60 23.56 -7.28
CA LYS A 103 2.61 24.66 -6.31
C LYS A 103 3.77 25.63 -6.56
N ARG A 104 4.94 25.11 -6.91
CA ARG A 104 6.13 25.93 -7.20
C ARG A 104 6.01 26.73 -8.50
N LEU A 105 5.40 26.16 -9.54
CA LEU A 105 5.31 26.78 -10.88
C LEU A 105 4.09 27.70 -11.03
N TRP A 106 2.94 27.30 -10.48
CA TRP A 106 1.64 27.95 -10.71
C TRP A 106 0.94 28.42 -9.43
N GLY A 107 1.62 28.35 -8.28
CA GLY A 107 1.06 28.72 -6.98
C GLY A 107 -0.08 27.80 -6.52
N ASP A 108 -0.85 28.27 -5.54
CA ASP A 108 -1.89 27.44 -4.90
C ASP A 108 -3.03 27.09 -5.87
N LYS A 109 -3.43 28.02 -6.75
CA LYS A 109 -4.48 27.74 -7.75
C LYS A 109 -4.06 26.62 -8.70
N GLY A 110 -2.82 26.63 -9.19
CA GLY A 110 -2.30 25.58 -10.05
C GLY A 110 -2.16 24.24 -9.34
N LYS A 111 -1.72 24.23 -8.08
CA LYS A 111 -1.72 23.03 -7.23
C LYS A 111 -3.11 22.39 -7.21
N TRP A 112 -4.16 23.15 -6.89
CA TRP A 112 -5.51 22.62 -6.78
C TRP A 112 -6.09 22.11 -8.10
N ILE A 113 -5.81 22.77 -9.23
CA ILE A 113 -6.20 22.29 -10.56
C ILE A 113 -5.57 20.92 -10.84
N ILE A 114 -4.26 20.78 -10.59
CA ILE A 114 -3.54 19.53 -10.80
C ILE A 114 -4.06 18.41 -9.88
N VAL A 115 -4.31 18.73 -8.60
CA VAL A 115 -4.91 17.78 -7.65
C VAL A 115 -6.26 17.27 -8.16
N VAL A 116 -7.14 18.16 -8.65
CA VAL A 116 -8.44 17.76 -9.21
C VAL A 116 -8.26 16.83 -10.41
N ILE A 117 -7.35 17.16 -11.33
CA ILE A 117 -7.06 16.31 -12.51
C ILE A 117 -6.57 14.93 -12.09
N LEU A 118 -5.61 14.85 -11.16
CA LEU A 118 -5.07 13.58 -10.67
C LEU A 118 -6.13 12.74 -9.96
N GLN A 119 -6.97 13.35 -9.14
CA GLN A 119 -8.02 12.63 -8.40
C GLN A 119 -9.14 12.16 -9.33
N LEU A 120 -9.51 12.95 -10.34
CA LEU A 120 -10.46 12.52 -11.37
C LEU A 120 -9.89 11.36 -12.19
N PHE A 121 -8.64 11.44 -12.63
CA PHE A 121 -7.97 10.34 -13.35
C PHE A 121 -7.96 9.06 -12.52
N LYS A 122 -7.59 9.16 -11.23
CA LYS A 122 -7.59 8.03 -10.31
C LYS A 122 -9.00 7.45 -10.09
N CYS A 123 -10.00 8.30 -9.91
CA CYS A 123 -11.39 7.89 -9.76
C CYS A 123 -11.91 7.13 -10.99
N ILE A 124 -11.72 7.70 -12.19
CA ILE A 124 -12.14 7.08 -13.45
C ILE A 124 -11.41 5.75 -13.68
N GLY A 125 -10.10 5.71 -13.40
CA GLY A 125 -9.29 4.49 -13.50
C GLY A 125 -9.80 3.38 -12.58
N ARG A 126 -10.08 3.69 -11.31
CA ARG A 126 -10.61 2.73 -10.33
C ARG A 126 -12.03 2.27 -10.68
N LEU A 127 -12.91 3.16 -11.15
CA LEU A 127 -14.24 2.77 -11.61
C LEU A 127 -14.18 1.86 -12.84
N LYS A 128 -13.26 2.11 -13.77
CA LYS A 128 -13.05 1.24 -14.93
C LYS A 128 -12.51 -0.14 -14.50
N LEU A 129 -11.63 -0.22 -13.50
CA LEU A 129 -11.20 -1.49 -12.91
C LEU A 129 -12.39 -2.25 -12.30
N LEU A 130 -13.24 -1.57 -11.54
CA LEU A 130 -14.43 -2.16 -10.92
C LEU A 130 -15.44 -2.69 -11.96
N PHE A 131 -15.84 -1.87 -12.93
CA PHE A 131 -16.93 -2.22 -13.86
C PHE A 131 -16.48 -3.07 -15.06
N HIS A 132 -15.32 -2.77 -15.64
CA HIS A 132 -14.87 -3.43 -16.87
C HIS A 132 -14.00 -4.66 -16.59
N HIS A 133 -13.17 -4.60 -15.54
CA HIS A 133 -12.25 -5.67 -15.18
C HIS A 133 -12.79 -6.57 -14.06
N LYS A 134 -13.99 -6.26 -13.52
CA LYS A 134 -14.68 -7.01 -12.46
C LYS A 134 -13.77 -7.29 -11.25
N GLU A 135 -12.97 -6.30 -10.87
CA GLU A 135 -12.10 -6.43 -9.69
C GLU A 135 -12.91 -6.16 -8.43
N ASN A 136 -12.88 -7.10 -7.49
CA ASN A 136 -13.82 -7.09 -6.38
C ASN A 136 -13.47 -6.06 -5.30
N MET A 137 -12.19 -5.84 -5.04
CA MET A 137 -11.76 -4.86 -4.03
C MET A 137 -10.52 -4.11 -4.52
N VAL A 138 -10.66 -2.80 -4.71
CA VAL A 138 -9.55 -1.98 -5.20
C VAL A 138 -8.53 -1.79 -4.08
N GLN A 139 -7.30 -2.25 -4.32
CA GLN A 139 -6.17 -2.08 -3.42
C GLN A 139 -5.50 -0.71 -3.64
N ASN A 140 -4.94 -0.14 -2.57
CA ASN A 140 -4.11 1.06 -2.62
C ASN A 140 -2.73 0.75 -2.01
N PRO A 141 -1.64 0.72 -2.81
CA PRO A 141 -1.59 0.92 -4.26
C PRO A 141 -2.23 -0.24 -5.06
N PRO A 142 -2.68 -0.01 -6.31
CA PRO A 142 -3.30 -1.05 -7.16
C PRO A 142 -2.41 -2.25 -7.46
N ILE A 143 -1.09 -2.05 -7.40
CA ILE A 143 -0.09 -3.12 -7.50
C ILE A 143 0.63 -3.20 -6.16
N PRO A 144 0.36 -4.24 -5.34
CA PRO A 144 1.12 -4.42 -4.11
C PRO A 144 2.59 -4.73 -4.44
N PRO A 145 3.54 -4.23 -3.63
CA PRO A 145 4.96 -4.50 -3.84
C PRO A 145 5.24 -6.01 -3.74
N LEU A 146 6.10 -6.50 -4.63
CA LEU A 146 6.37 -7.92 -4.74
C LEU A 146 7.08 -8.43 -3.46
N GLN A 147 6.52 -9.45 -2.82
CA GLN A 147 7.11 -10.04 -1.61
C GLN A 147 8.24 -11.01 -1.99
N ARG A 148 9.43 -10.46 -2.27
CA ARG A 148 10.60 -11.20 -2.76
C ARG A 148 11.09 -12.31 -1.83
N LYS A 149 10.84 -12.18 -0.51
CA LYS A 149 11.13 -13.22 0.48
C LYS A 149 10.35 -14.52 0.20
N LYS A 150 9.06 -14.41 -0.14
CA LYS A 150 8.23 -15.58 -0.49
C LYS A 150 8.76 -16.34 -1.70
N ILE A 151 9.28 -15.62 -2.69
CA ILE A 151 9.84 -16.20 -3.92
C ILE A 151 11.10 -17.03 -3.64
N ARG A 152 11.93 -16.61 -2.67
CA ARG A 152 13.10 -17.39 -2.25
C ARG A 152 12.66 -18.67 -1.55
N ASP A 153 11.71 -18.55 -0.63
CA ASP A 153 11.20 -19.66 0.16
C ASP A 153 10.55 -20.74 -0.74
N GLU A 154 10.09 -20.41 -1.95
CA GLU A 154 9.58 -21.40 -2.90
C GLU A 154 10.66 -22.21 -3.62
N ASN A 155 11.84 -21.63 -3.84
CA ASN A 155 12.91 -22.23 -4.62
C ASN A 155 13.97 -22.93 -3.74
N ASP A 156 13.82 -22.87 -2.42
CA ASP A 156 14.76 -23.50 -1.49
C ASP A 156 14.48 -25.01 -1.42
N PRO A 157 15.45 -25.91 -1.74
CA PRO A 157 15.24 -27.35 -1.63
C PRO A 157 14.77 -27.81 -0.24
N GLN A 158 15.14 -27.10 0.84
CA GLN A 158 14.65 -27.39 2.20
C GLN A 158 13.15 -27.11 2.36
N SER A 159 12.61 -26.15 1.61
CA SER A 159 11.18 -25.83 1.61
C SER A 159 10.35 -26.91 0.92
N GLU A 160 10.89 -27.53 -0.12
CA GLU A 160 10.21 -28.59 -0.87
C GLU A 160 10.17 -29.88 -0.05
N GLU A 161 11.27 -30.22 0.65
CA GLU A 161 11.28 -31.29 1.64
C GLU A 161 10.28 -31.02 2.79
N ALA A 162 10.21 -29.77 3.26
CA ALA A 162 9.24 -29.37 4.27
C ALA A 162 7.78 -29.47 3.78
N ARG A 163 7.51 -29.18 2.49
CA ARG A 163 6.19 -29.37 1.86
C ARG A 163 5.79 -30.82 1.76
N ILE A 164 6.69 -31.68 1.29
CA ILE A 164 6.46 -33.13 1.20
C ILE A 164 6.18 -33.68 2.60
N ARG A 165 6.98 -33.28 3.59
CA ARG A 165 6.77 -33.66 5.00
C ARG A 165 5.43 -33.14 5.53
N PHE A 166 5.04 -31.92 5.20
CA PHE A 166 3.77 -31.33 5.63
C PHE A 166 2.57 -32.06 5.05
N ASN A 167 2.59 -32.38 3.75
CA ASN A 167 1.50 -33.11 3.10
C ASN A 167 1.36 -34.53 3.67
N ASN A 168 2.46 -35.19 4.01
CA ASN A 168 2.42 -36.49 4.68
C ASN A 168 1.98 -36.39 6.15
N ALA A 169 2.21 -35.23 6.79
CA ALA A 169 1.91 -34.96 8.19
C ALA A 169 0.54 -34.33 8.45
N SER A 170 -0.26 -34.05 7.40
CA SER A 170 -1.49 -33.27 7.54
C SER A 170 -2.60 -33.72 6.59
N PHE A 171 -3.84 -33.51 7.01
CA PHE A 171 -5.01 -33.78 6.17
C PHE A 171 -6.07 -32.69 6.35
N THR A 172 -6.85 -32.44 5.30
CA THR A 172 -7.93 -31.44 5.29
C THR A 172 -9.27 -32.09 5.62
N LEU A 173 -10.01 -31.49 6.55
CA LEU A 173 -11.35 -31.93 6.90
C LEU A 173 -12.36 -31.53 5.82
N LYS A 174 -13.00 -32.51 5.17
CA LYS A 174 -13.95 -32.29 4.04
C LYS A 174 -15.06 -31.27 4.32
N ARG A 175 -15.58 -31.20 5.55
CA ARG A 175 -16.69 -30.32 5.94
C ARG A 175 -16.26 -28.91 6.38
N SER A 176 -15.09 -28.78 6.98
CA SER A 176 -14.64 -27.51 7.59
C SER A 176 -13.49 -26.84 6.85
N GLY A 177 -12.85 -27.54 5.90
CA GLY A 177 -11.63 -27.09 5.23
C GLY A 177 -10.41 -26.97 6.15
N ARG A 178 -10.55 -27.25 7.45
CA ARG A 178 -9.45 -27.11 8.42
C ARG A 178 -8.40 -28.19 8.21
N ILE A 179 -7.14 -27.77 8.20
CA ILE A 179 -5.98 -28.67 8.12
C ILE A 179 -5.63 -29.16 9.53
N VAL A 180 -5.57 -30.48 9.69
CA VAL A 180 -5.29 -31.16 10.96
C VAL A 180 -4.03 -32.02 10.83
N ARG A 181 -3.25 -32.12 11.92
CA ARG A 181 -2.08 -33.00 12.00
C ARG A 181 -2.50 -34.46 11.96
N SER A 182 -1.80 -35.28 11.19
CA SER A 182 -1.89 -36.73 11.30
C SER A 182 -1.32 -37.19 12.65
N VAL A 183 -1.87 -38.28 13.18
CA VAL A 183 -1.43 -38.83 14.48
C VAL A 183 0.02 -39.32 14.41
N SER A 184 0.43 -39.85 13.25
CA SER A 184 1.78 -40.35 12.98
C SER A 184 2.85 -39.26 12.89
N ALA A 185 2.46 -38.02 12.62
CA ALA A 185 3.39 -36.88 12.50
C ALA A 185 3.27 -35.89 13.67
N ALA A 186 2.66 -36.30 14.79
CA ALA A 186 2.56 -35.46 15.96
C ALA A 186 3.96 -35.23 16.59
N PRO A 187 4.38 -33.97 16.82
CA PRO A 187 5.60 -33.71 17.56
C PRO A 187 5.49 -34.20 19.02
N PRO A 188 6.62 -34.45 19.69
CA PRO A 188 6.63 -34.83 21.11
C PRO A 188 5.87 -33.81 21.96
N PRO A 189 5.32 -34.21 23.11
CA PRO A 189 4.41 -33.39 23.91
C PRO A 189 5.02 -32.03 24.33
N SER A 190 6.33 -31.96 24.52
CA SER A 190 7.08 -30.72 24.80
C SER A 190 7.11 -29.72 23.64
N CYS A 191 6.98 -30.17 22.39
CA CYS A 191 7.00 -29.35 21.18
C CYS A 191 5.62 -29.21 20.53
N ARG A 192 4.56 -29.66 21.21
CA ARG A 192 3.20 -29.67 20.66
C ARG A 192 2.57 -28.28 20.72
N THR A 193 2.27 -27.73 19.55
CA THR A 193 1.47 -26.50 19.43
C THR A 193 0.02 -26.85 19.11
N TRP A 194 -0.93 -26.27 19.85
CA TRP A 194 -2.37 -26.43 19.62
C TRP A 194 -2.91 -25.55 18.47
N ARG A 195 -2.04 -24.78 17.82
CA ARG A 195 -2.41 -24.01 16.63
C ARG A 195 -2.62 -24.97 15.45
N PRO A 196 -3.63 -24.70 14.59
CA PRO A 196 -3.79 -25.44 13.34
C PRO A 196 -2.49 -25.38 12.52
N LEU A 197 -2.18 -26.47 11.82
CA LEU A 197 -1.09 -26.48 10.85
C LEU A 197 -1.41 -25.48 9.74
N LYS A 198 -0.48 -24.57 9.45
CA LYS A 198 -0.54 -23.70 8.29
C LYS A 198 0.20 -24.38 7.15
N PRO A 199 -0.38 -24.42 5.94
CA PRO A 199 0.34 -24.95 4.79
C PRO A 199 1.66 -24.19 4.60
N PRO A 200 2.77 -24.88 4.28
CA PRO A 200 4.10 -24.27 4.13
C PRO A 200 4.10 -23.20 3.04
N ASN A 201 3.17 -23.31 2.08
CA ASN A 201 2.82 -22.24 1.17
C ASN A 201 1.46 -21.65 1.53
N ASN A 202 1.43 -20.37 1.91
CA ASN A 202 0.21 -19.57 1.83
C ASN A 202 -0.18 -19.22 0.37
N ASN A 203 0.38 -19.92 -0.63
CA ASN A 203 0.20 -19.58 -2.04
C ASN A 203 -1.19 -19.97 -2.57
N VAL A 204 -1.84 -20.97 -1.96
CA VAL A 204 -3.18 -21.40 -2.39
C VAL A 204 -4.27 -20.43 -1.88
N GLU A 205 -4.01 -19.63 -0.84
CA GLU A 205 -4.99 -18.64 -0.34
C GLU A 205 -5.02 -17.35 -1.18
N ASP A 206 -3.98 -17.13 -1.97
CA ASP A 206 -3.79 -15.94 -2.80
C ASP A 206 -4.36 -16.15 -4.22
N ASP A 207 -4.63 -17.39 -4.64
CA ASP A 207 -5.27 -17.72 -5.92
C ASP A 207 -6.75 -18.15 -5.76
N VAL A 208 -7.36 -17.93 -4.60
CA VAL A 208 -8.82 -18.05 -4.49
C VAL A 208 -9.39 -16.93 -5.35
N GLU A 209 -9.95 -17.31 -6.50
CA GLU A 209 -10.74 -16.43 -7.37
C GLU A 209 -11.62 -15.54 -6.48
N ASP A 210 -11.43 -14.23 -6.60
CA ASP A 210 -12.17 -13.30 -5.77
C ASP A 210 -13.67 -13.58 -5.98
N VAL A 211 -14.38 -13.89 -4.89
CA VAL A 211 -15.81 -14.20 -4.92
C VAL A 211 -16.56 -13.04 -5.57
N GLU A 212 -17.33 -13.31 -6.63
CA GLU A 212 -18.08 -12.28 -7.37
C GLU A 212 -18.84 -11.34 -6.43
N LEU A 213 -18.69 -10.03 -6.67
CA LEU A 213 -19.30 -9.01 -5.83
C LEU A 213 -20.82 -9.12 -5.81
N ASP A 214 -21.38 -9.25 -4.60
CA ASP A 214 -22.78 -8.97 -4.36
C ASP A 214 -23.09 -7.49 -4.64
N ARG A 215 -24.32 -7.19 -5.05
CA ARG A 215 -24.74 -5.84 -5.46
C ARG A 215 -24.49 -4.79 -4.37
N GLN A 216 -24.60 -5.16 -3.09
CA GLN A 216 -24.31 -4.27 -1.97
C GLN A 216 -22.82 -3.94 -1.86
N SER A 217 -21.95 -4.92 -2.04
CA SER A 217 -20.50 -4.72 -2.02
C SER A 217 -20.02 -3.84 -3.18
N LEU A 218 -20.65 -3.94 -4.36
CA LEU A 218 -20.38 -3.04 -5.48
C LEU A 218 -20.68 -1.58 -5.12
N TYR A 219 -21.84 -1.30 -4.50
CA TYR A 219 -22.17 0.07 -4.08
C TYR A 219 -21.21 0.60 -3.01
N ALA A 220 -20.80 -0.25 -2.06
CA ALA A 220 -19.80 0.10 -1.06
C ALA A 220 -18.48 0.54 -1.73
N GLU A 221 -18.09 -0.16 -2.79
CA GLU A 221 -16.85 0.14 -3.52
C GLU A 221 -16.93 1.39 -4.38
N VAL A 222 -18.07 1.63 -5.02
CA VAL A 222 -18.32 2.88 -5.74
C VAL A 222 -18.25 4.07 -4.78
N MET A 223 -18.82 3.98 -3.58
CA MET A 223 -18.74 5.04 -2.57
C MET A 223 -17.29 5.30 -2.17
N TYR A 224 -16.52 4.25 -1.87
CA TYR A 224 -15.12 4.38 -1.49
C TYR A 224 -14.27 5.02 -2.60
N ILE A 225 -14.50 4.65 -3.87
CA ILE A 225 -13.77 5.20 -5.02
C ILE A 225 -14.11 6.66 -5.29
N ILE A 226 -15.39 7.05 -5.19
CA ILE A 226 -15.87 8.40 -5.52
C ILE A 226 -15.57 9.42 -4.41
N LYS A 227 -15.38 8.95 -3.17
CA LYS A 227 -15.14 9.78 -1.99
C LYS A 227 -14.13 10.93 -2.19
N PRO A 228 -12.91 10.73 -2.74
CA PRO A 228 -11.94 11.82 -2.87
C PRO A 228 -12.44 12.95 -3.77
N VAL A 229 -13.20 12.62 -4.82
CA VAL A 229 -13.79 13.60 -5.75
C VAL A 229 -14.93 14.35 -5.06
N LEU A 230 -15.84 13.66 -4.37
CA LEU A 230 -16.92 14.32 -3.62
C LEU A 230 -16.39 15.20 -2.49
N HIS A 231 -15.33 14.76 -1.81
CA HIS A 231 -14.62 15.57 -0.83
C HIS A 231 -14.08 16.86 -1.47
N LEU A 232 -13.38 16.77 -2.61
CA LEU A 232 -12.87 17.94 -3.33
C LEU A 232 -13.98 18.88 -3.79
N CYS A 233 -15.11 18.34 -4.28
CA CYS A 233 -16.28 19.14 -4.63
C CYS A 233 -16.88 19.85 -3.40
N SER A 234 -16.98 19.17 -2.26
CA SER A 234 -17.45 19.82 -1.02
C SER A 234 -16.47 20.87 -0.52
N MET A 235 -15.17 20.63 -0.68
CA MET A 235 -14.09 21.52 -0.28
C MET A 235 -14.03 22.78 -1.16
N SER A 236 -14.35 22.69 -2.45
CA SER A 236 -14.40 23.85 -3.34
C SER A 236 -15.59 24.77 -3.06
N LEU A 237 -16.70 24.22 -2.55
CA LEU A 237 -17.91 24.98 -2.21
C LEU A 237 -17.86 25.62 -0.81
N HIS A 238 -17.33 24.88 0.17
CA HIS A 238 -17.39 25.26 1.58
C HIS A 238 -16.05 25.75 2.14
N GLY A 239 -14.95 25.48 1.44
CA GLY A 239 -13.60 25.82 1.90
C GLY A 239 -12.88 24.65 2.56
N GLN A 240 -11.61 24.89 2.88
CA GLN A 240 -10.66 23.83 3.22
C GLN A 240 -10.74 23.35 4.67
N LYS A 241 -11.21 24.22 5.57
CA LYS A 241 -11.23 23.98 7.03
C LYS A 241 -12.63 23.75 7.57
N ASP A 242 -13.58 23.50 6.68
CA ASP A 242 -14.97 23.29 7.05
C ASP A 242 -15.22 21.86 7.50
N TRP A 243 -16.17 21.69 8.42
CA TRP A 243 -16.59 20.38 8.91
C TRP A 243 -17.38 19.58 7.88
N LYS A 244 -18.00 20.26 6.89
CA LYS A 244 -18.82 19.61 5.85
C LYS A 244 -18.03 18.61 4.99
N PRO A 245 -16.92 18.98 4.32
CA PRO A 245 -16.12 18.01 3.56
C PRO A 245 -15.56 16.88 4.44
N TRP A 246 -15.14 17.20 5.67
CA TRP A 246 -14.67 16.19 6.64
C TRP A 246 -15.76 15.17 6.98
N LEU A 247 -16.95 15.62 7.38
CA LEU A 247 -18.09 14.77 7.71
C LEU A 247 -18.56 13.95 6.51
N LEU A 248 -18.64 14.56 5.33
CA LEU A 248 -19.01 13.89 4.09
C LEU A 248 -18.10 12.68 3.85
N SER A 249 -16.78 12.90 3.93
CA SER A 249 -15.82 11.82 3.71
C SER A 249 -15.87 10.74 4.79
N LEU A 250 -16.11 11.11 6.06
CA LEU A 250 -16.23 10.18 7.18
C LEU A 250 -17.46 9.28 7.03
N ILE A 251 -18.60 9.88 6.70
CA ILE A 251 -19.86 9.17 6.48
C ILE A 251 -19.71 8.19 5.32
N MET A 252 -19.03 8.59 4.23
CA MET A 252 -18.78 7.68 3.11
C MET A 252 -17.89 6.49 3.49
N ASP A 253 -16.83 6.70 4.27
CA ASP A 253 -15.99 5.59 4.75
C ASP A 253 -16.77 4.66 5.67
N LEU A 254 -17.49 5.21 6.66
CA LEU A 254 -18.30 4.42 7.59
C LEU A 254 -19.39 3.63 6.87
N ALA A 255 -20.08 4.25 5.92
CA ALA A 255 -21.10 3.59 5.10
C ALA A 255 -20.49 2.44 4.28
N SER A 256 -19.37 2.69 3.58
CA SER A 256 -18.70 1.64 2.79
C SER A 256 -18.24 0.47 3.67
N ILE A 257 -17.61 0.75 4.81
CA ILE A 257 -17.12 -0.27 5.75
C ILE A 257 -18.28 -1.07 6.37
N GLN A 258 -19.37 -0.40 6.76
CA GLN A 258 -20.55 -1.06 7.32
C GLN A 258 -21.19 -2.01 6.30
N MET A 259 -21.31 -1.59 5.04
CA MET A 259 -21.82 -2.44 3.96
C MET A 259 -20.94 -3.66 3.73
N TYR A 260 -19.60 -3.53 3.85
CA TYR A 260 -18.71 -4.67 3.77
C TYR A 260 -18.79 -5.62 4.96
N TYR A 261 -18.91 -5.10 6.18
CA TYR A 261 -19.06 -5.94 7.37
C TYR A 261 -20.37 -6.73 7.35
N ALA A 262 -21.44 -6.17 6.78
CA ALA A 262 -22.69 -6.90 6.57
C ALA A 262 -22.48 -8.19 5.72
N GLN A 263 -21.52 -8.17 4.80
CA GLN A 263 -21.18 -9.28 3.90
C GLN A 263 -19.95 -10.10 4.37
N SER A 264 -19.50 -9.95 5.62
CA SER A 264 -18.23 -10.50 6.12
C SER A 264 -18.08 -12.03 6.02
N LYS A 265 -19.16 -12.79 5.82
CA LYS A 265 -19.13 -14.28 5.82
C LYS A 265 -18.47 -14.88 4.57
N GLN A 266 -18.26 -14.12 3.49
CA GLN A 266 -17.74 -14.62 2.20
C GLN A 266 -16.38 -14.02 1.81
N MET A 267 -15.70 -13.29 2.70
CA MET A 267 -14.53 -12.50 2.33
C MET A 267 -13.22 -13.31 2.31
N SER A 268 -12.46 -13.17 1.24
CA SER A 268 -11.08 -13.65 1.13
C SER A 268 -10.17 -12.98 2.17
N ARG A 269 -9.08 -13.64 2.55
CA ARG A 269 -8.08 -13.11 3.49
C ARG A 269 -7.47 -11.80 2.98
N ARG A 270 -7.27 -11.66 1.67
CA ARG A 270 -6.80 -10.42 1.04
C ARG A 270 -7.79 -9.28 1.25
N GLN A 271 -9.08 -9.53 1.03
CA GLN A 271 -10.15 -8.56 1.25
C GLN A 271 -10.26 -8.15 2.72
N GLN A 272 -10.11 -9.10 3.65
CA GLN A 272 -10.08 -8.81 5.09
C GLN A 272 -8.90 -7.92 5.48
N LEU A 273 -7.72 -8.13 4.88
CA LEU A 273 -6.56 -7.28 5.13
C LEU A 273 -6.78 -5.86 4.59
N GLU A 274 -7.33 -5.71 3.40
CA GLU A 274 -7.67 -4.39 2.85
C GLU A 274 -8.74 -3.69 3.68
N LEU A 275 -9.77 -4.41 4.12
CA LEU A 275 -10.79 -3.86 5.00
C LEU A 275 -10.19 -3.41 6.35
N SER A 276 -9.29 -4.22 6.93
CA SER A 276 -8.58 -3.85 8.14
C SER A 276 -7.76 -2.56 7.95
N ARG A 277 -7.09 -2.41 6.79
CA ARG A 277 -6.36 -1.18 6.43
C ARG A 277 -7.30 0.02 6.37
N ARG A 278 -8.48 -0.12 5.75
CA ARG A 278 -9.49 0.95 5.67
C ARG A 278 -10.02 1.33 7.05
N THR A 279 -10.26 0.36 7.93
CA THR A 279 -10.71 0.63 9.31
C THR A 279 -9.65 1.33 10.15
N ILE A 280 -8.37 0.95 10.03
CA ILE A 280 -7.27 1.66 10.69
C ILE A 280 -7.11 3.06 10.10
N GLY A 281 -7.36 3.21 8.80
CA GLY A 281 -7.39 4.50 8.11
C GLY A 281 -8.38 5.50 8.69
N LEU A 282 -9.47 5.05 9.34
CA LEU A 282 -10.39 5.93 10.06
C LEU A 282 -9.70 6.70 11.20
N LEU A 283 -8.65 6.14 11.81
CA LEU A 283 -7.89 6.83 12.85
C LEU A 283 -7.19 8.09 12.31
N LEU A 284 -6.90 8.14 11.00
CA LEU A 284 -6.29 9.31 10.38
C LEU A 284 -7.24 10.52 10.38
N TYR A 285 -8.56 10.34 10.54
CA TYR A 285 -9.50 11.46 10.70
C TYR A 285 -9.18 12.33 11.93
N LEU A 286 -8.48 11.77 12.93
CA LEU A 286 -8.01 12.52 14.10
C LEU A 286 -6.87 13.49 13.76
N ILE A 287 -6.08 13.21 12.72
CA ILE A 287 -4.91 14.01 12.30
C ILE A 287 -5.27 14.92 11.12
N ARG A 288 -6.42 14.72 10.47
CA ARG A 288 -6.89 15.56 9.37
C ARG A 288 -7.64 16.80 9.86
N SER A 289 -7.47 17.92 9.18
CA SER A 289 -8.28 19.12 9.40
C SER A 289 -9.75 18.88 8.99
N PRO A 290 -10.74 19.45 9.73
CA PRO A 290 -10.60 20.43 10.81
C PRO A 290 -10.50 19.84 12.23
N PHE A 291 -10.70 18.52 12.40
CA PHE A 291 -10.65 17.89 13.72
C PHE A 291 -9.29 18.07 14.40
N TYR A 292 -8.21 17.97 13.61
CA TYR A 292 -6.86 18.19 14.09
C TYR A 292 -6.67 19.58 14.69
N GLU A 293 -7.00 20.62 13.93
CA GLU A 293 -6.81 22.01 14.34
C GLU A 293 -7.62 22.39 15.58
N HIS A 294 -8.84 21.85 15.73
CA HIS A 294 -9.72 22.24 16.82
C HIS A 294 -9.58 21.41 18.09
N HIS A 295 -9.26 20.11 17.98
CA HIS A 295 -9.38 19.18 19.11
C HIS A 295 -8.11 18.37 19.38
N SER A 296 -7.47 17.82 18.35
CA SER A 296 -6.41 16.83 18.58
C SER A 296 -5.01 17.42 18.60
N ARG A 297 -4.74 18.57 17.95
CA ARG A 297 -3.41 19.20 17.85
C ARG A 297 -2.76 19.36 19.22
N ASP A 298 -3.39 20.12 20.12
CA ASP A 298 -2.79 20.44 21.42
C ASP A 298 -2.69 19.19 22.31
N ARG A 299 -3.66 18.28 22.23
CA ARG A 299 -3.65 17.03 23.01
C ARG A 299 -2.55 16.08 22.55
N LEU A 300 -2.35 15.93 21.24
CA LEU A 300 -1.29 15.12 20.67
C LEU A 300 0.08 15.72 20.97
N GLN A 301 0.22 17.04 20.86
CA GLN A 301 1.47 17.72 21.24
C GLN A 301 1.76 17.55 22.74
N ALA A 302 0.78 17.77 23.62
CA ALA A 302 0.94 17.57 25.06
C ALA A 302 1.34 16.12 25.40
N LEU A 303 0.71 15.13 24.75
CA LEU A 303 1.05 13.72 24.92
C LEU A 303 2.48 13.44 24.45
N LEU A 304 2.88 13.91 23.26
CA LEU A 304 4.23 13.71 22.73
C LEU A 304 5.30 14.38 23.62
N TYR A 305 5.04 15.58 24.13
CA TYR A 305 5.94 16.25 25.06
C TYR A 305 6.00 15.56 26.41
N SER A 306 4.87 15.08 26.95
CA SER A 306 4.85 14.31 28.20
C SER A 306 5.61 13.00 28.09
N MET A 307 5.43 12.24 27.00
CA MET A 307 6.17 11.00 26.75
C MET A 307 7.67 11.26 26.57
N SER A 308 8.02 12.37 25.91
CA SER A 308 9.40 12.82 25.72
C SER A 308 10.08 13.23 27.04
N ALA A 309 9.32 13.78 27.98
CA ALA A 309 9.83 14.17 29.30
C ALA A 309 10.08 12.97 30.22
N ASN A 310 9.23 11.95 30.16
CA ASN A 310 9.25 10.83 31.10
C ASN A 310 10.28 9.73 30.76
N LEU A 311 10.72 9.62 29.51
CA LEU A 311 11.58 8.51 29.06
C LEU A 311 12.70 9.02 28.13
N PRO A 312 13.99 8.88 28.51
CA PRO A 312 15.11 9.45 27.75
C PRO A 312 15.28 8.82 26.36
N LEU A 313 14.92 7.54 26.17
CA LEU A 313 14.94 6.88 24.86
C LEU A 313 13.78 7.36 23.96
N VAL A 314 12.60 7.57 24.54
CA VAL A 314 11.42 8.03 23.81
C VAL A 314 11.58 9.49 23.37
N ARG A 315 12.34 10.30 24.13
CA ARG A 315 12.69 11.68 23.78
C ARG A 315 13.31 11.82 22.38
N ILE A 316 14.17 10.88 21.98
CA ILE A 316 14.86 10.88 20.68
C ILE A 316 13.85 10.80 19.53
N ILE A 317 12.73 10.10 19.75
CA ILE A 317 11.71 9.84 18.72
C ILE A 317 10.58 10.87 18.80
N CYS A 318 10.04 11.13 19.99
CA CYS A 318 8.87 11.99 20.16
C CYS A 318 9.14 13.47 19.88
N LYS A 319 10.36 13.96 20.15
CA LYS A 319 10.68 15.39 19.93
C LYS A 319 10.73 15.75 18.44
N PRO A 320 11.41 15.01 17.55
CA PRO A 320 11.29 15.23 16.11
C PRO A 320 9.86 15.10 15.61
N ILE A 321 9.12 14.06 16.04
CA ILE A 321 7.73 13.86 15.60
C ILE A 321 6.87 15.07 15.95
N ALA A 322 6.95 15.59 17.18
CA ALA A 322 6.18 16.76 17.60
C ALA A 322 6.48 18.02 16.76
N GLN A 323 7.74 18.17 16.31
CA GLN A 323 8.18 19.30 15.49
C GLN A 323 7.75 19.18 14.02
N TYR A 324 7.81 17.97 13.45
CA TYR A 324 7.46 17.73 12.04
C TYR A 324 5.97 17.46 11.81
N LEU A 325 5.20 17.05 12.83
CA LEU A 325 3.79 16.69 12.69
C LEU A 325 2.93 17.77 12.00
N PRO A 326 3.05 19.08 12.33
CA PRO A 326 2.29 20.11 11.60
C PRO A 326 2.66 20.18 10.11
N GLN A 327 3.95 20.07 9.78
CA GLN A 327 4.42 20.10 8.39
C GLN A 327 3.92 18.88 7.61
N TRP A 328 3.93 17.70 8.25
CA TRP A 328 3.37 16.48 7.65
C TRP A 328 1.86 16.59 7.46
N GLN A 329 1.15 17.19 8.41
CA GLN A 329 -0.28 17.41 8.33
C GLN A 329 -0.66 18.28 7.13
N ASP A 330 0.05 19.40 6.93
CA ASP A 330 -0.17 20.30 5.80
C ASP A 330 0.19 19.67 4.45
N THR A 331 1.18 18.79 4.41
CA THR A 331 1.69 18.20 3.15
C THR A 331 0.91 16.96 2.73
N TYR A 332 0.61 16.04 3.64
CA TYR A 332 0.08 14.71 3.30
C TYR A 332 -1.38 14.50 3.71
N PHE A 333 -1.86 15.17 4.76
CA PHE A 333 -3.16 14.86 5.37
C PHE A 333 -4.30 15.77 4.89
N TYR A 334 -4.00 16.75 4.04
CA TYR A 334 -5.04 17.60 3.47
C TYR A 334 -5.85 16.89 2.37
N MET A 335 -5.29 15.83 1.75
CA MET A 335 -5.99 14.99 0.78
C MET A 335 -6.63 13.76 1.42
N TRP A 336 -7.82 13.46 0.92
CA TRP A 336 -8.68 12.36 1.39
C TRP A 336 -8.68 11.18 0.42
N SER A 337 -7.72 11.16 -0.51
CA SER A 337 -7.43 9.97 -1.29
C SER A 337 -6.69 8.98 -0.41
N SER A 338 -7.34 7.85 -0.23
CA SER A 338 -6.86 6.64 0.41
C SER A 338 -5.52 6.15 -0.10
#